data_AF-A0A096PAY8-F1
#
_entry.id   AF-A0A096PAY8-F1
#
_cell.length_a   1.000
_cell.length_b   1.000
_cell.length_c   1.000
_cell.angle_alpha   90.00
_cell.angle_beta   90.00
_cell.angle_gamma   90.00
#
_symmetry.space_group_name_H-M   'P 1'
#
loop_
_entity.id
_entity.type
_entity.pdbx_description
1 polymer ?
#
loop_
_entity_poly.entity_id
_entity_poly.type
_entity_poly.pdbx_seq_one_letter_code
_entity_poly.pdbx_strand_id
1 'polypeptide(L)'
;MTRVAPSPAFFRVSTARRRPARPRAHARASTDDDDDRETTIDFSVDVQKEFERGVKFGLEEIRPRFYPNAVSSADRGLPIADALVATSAQVALAAVTLALGRWRPSWLVAAPALGARGFAYLPSALAHGSKLAAVWTVGGLAGRAYERKAFDGTFEEAIKRTVQGGCFAAGLLILLSQAEARARFAQEGLGEPVLGNSPEGDAILIRAVVELFVDIASEATALVTWRAIRWNTSPTDPMSLLPDASLDDDERR
;
A
#
# COMPACT_ATOMS: atom_id res chain seq x y z
N MET A 1 16.16 -59.77 26.65
CA MET A 1 15.74 -59.91 25.24
C MET A 1 15.27 -58.54 24.76
N THR A 2 16.14 -57.59 24.44
CA THR A 2 16.63 -57.28 23.08
C THR A 2 15.55 -57.26 21.99
N ARG A 3 15.12 -56.06 21.59
CA ARG A 3 15.60 -55.40 20.35
C ARG A 3 15.27 -53.91 20.37
N VAL A 4 16.34 -53.12 20.25
CA VAL A 4 16.37 -51.69 19.92
C VAL A 4 16.55 -51.57 18.40
N ALA A 5 16.07 -50.44 17.86
CA ALA A 5 16.47 -49.73 16.63
C ALA A 5 15.39 -49.65 15.51
N PRO A 6 15.50 -48.69 14.57
CA PRO A 6 15.40 -47.24 14.81
C PRO A 6 14.65 -46.44 13.70
N SER A 7 14.48 -45.15 13.97
CA SER A 7 14.54 -44.00 13.04
C SER A 7 13.30 -43.51 12.27
N PRO A 8 13.20 -42.16 12.11
CA PRO A 8 12.01 -41.46 11.65
C PRO A 8 11.93 -41.37 10.13
N ALA A 9 10.71 -41.35 9.61
CA ALA A 9 10.43 -41.04 8.22
C ALA A 9 10.81 -39.58 7.94
N PHE A 10 11.96 -39.38 7.32
CA PHE A 10 12.34 -38.12 6.70
C PHE A 10 11.33 -37.80 5.59
N PHE A 11 10.54 -36.74 5.76
CA PHE A 11 9.80 -36.11 4.68
C PHE A 11 10.82 -35.52 3.69
N ARG A 12 11.12 -36.25 2.62
CA ARG A 12 11.86 -35.71 1.47
C ARG A 12 10.95 -34.71 0.75
N VAL A 13 11.16 -33.42 1.01
CA VAL A 13 10.70 -32.37 0.11
C VAL A 13 11.53 -32.49 -1.18
N SER A 14 10.94 -33.09 -2.20
CA SER A 14 11.47 -33.05 -3.56
C SER A 14 11.31 -31.62 -4.06
N THR A 15 12.39 -30.84 -4.03
CA THR A 15 12.48 -29.58 -4.78
C THR A 15 12.59 -29.91 -6.26
N ALA A 16 11.44 -30.16 -6.89
CA ALA A 16 11.35 -30.23 -8.35
C ALA A 16 11.68 -28.85 -8.92
N ARG A 17 12.96 -28.61 -9.19
CA ARG A 17 13.46 -27.45 -9.92
C ARG A 17 12.86 -27.54 -11.33
N ARG A 18 11.78 -26.80 -11.58
CA ARG A 18 11.21 -26.61 -12.92
C ARG A 18 12.31 -26.03 -13.81
N ARG A 19 12.94 -26.89 -14.62
CA ARG A 19 13.80 -26.46 -15.73
C ARG A 19 12.92 -25.69 -16.71
N PRO A 20 13.31 -24.48 -17.17
CA PRO A 20 12.64 -23.85 -18.29
C PRO A 20 12.77 -24.76 -19.52
N ALA A 21 11.68 -24.86 -20.28
CA ALA A 21 11.60 -25.68 -21.47
C ALA A 21 12.65 -25.23 -22.50
N ARG A 22 13.46 -26.18 -22.94
CA ARG A 22 14.44 -26.03 -24.02
C ARG A 22 13.67 -25.85 -25.34
N PRO A 23 13.94 -24.83 -26.17
CA PRO A 23 13.38 -24.77 -27.51
C PRO A 23 13.85 -25.98 -28.31
N ARG A 24 12.92 -26.58 -29.07
CA ARG A 24 13.18 -27.73 -29.95
C ARG A 24 14.32 -27.40 -30.91
N ALA A 25 15.40 -28.17 -30.81
CA ALA A 25 16.45 -28.22 -31.81
C ALA A 25 15.90 -28.90 -33.07
N HIS A 26 15.83 -28.16 -34.17
CA HIS A 26 15.86 -28.78 -35.49
C HIS A 26 17.30 -29.23 -35.74
N ALA A 27 17.52 -30.54 -35.63
CA ALA A 27 18.70 -31.18 -36.15
C ALA A 27 18.64 -31.11 -37.69
N ARG A 28 19.54 -30.35 -38.30
CA ARG A 28 20.05 -30.65 -39.63
C ARG A 28 21.56 -30.82 -39.53
N ALA A 29 22.01 -31.82 -40.26
CA ALA A 29 23.30 -32.47 -40.18
C ALA A 29 24.48 -31.51 -40.31
N SER A 30 25.55 -31.88 -39.63
CA SER A 30 26.91 -31.39 -39.83
C SER A 30 27.36 -31.62 -41.27
N THR A 31 27.68 -30.53 -41.96
CA THR A 31 28.79 -30.49 -42.91
C THR A 31 29.74 -29.43 -42.36
N ASP A 32 30.93 -29.89 -41.98
CA ASP A 32 32.08 -29.04 -41.71
C ASP A 32 32.33 -28.21 -42.97
N ASP A 33 32.12 -26.90 -42.86
CA ASP A 33 32.72 -25.89 -43.72
C ASP A 33 32.94 -24.66 -42.83
N ASP A 34 34.21 -24.41 -42.54
CA ASP A 34 34.72 -23.16 -42.01
C ASP A 34 34.31 -22.03 -42.96
N ASP A 35 33.25 -21.29 -42.60
CA ASP A 35 32.96 -20.01 -43.22
C ASP A 35 32.81 -18.99 -42.10
N ASP A 36 33.81 -18.13 -42.01
CA ASP A 36 33.80 -16.84 -41.32
C ASP A 36 32.56 -16.04 -41.76
N ARG A 37 31.41 -16.31 -41.12
CA ARG A 37 30.25 -15.44 -41.24
C ARG A 37 30.52 -14.20 -40.42
N GLU A 38 31.27 -13.31 -41.04
CA GLU A 38 31.17 -11.88 -40.86
C GLU A 38 29.68 -11.56 -40.64
N THR A 39 29.31 -11.20 -39.41
CA THR A 39 28.00 -10.62 -39.10
C THR A 39 27.93 -9.33 -39.87
N THR A 40 27.59 -9.43 -41.15
CA THR A 40 27.32 -8.33 -42.05
C THR A 40 26.09 -7.67 -41.48
N ILE A 41 26.33 -6.58 -40.74
CA ILE A 41 25.28 -5.69 -40.27
C ILE A 41 24.52 -5.27 -41.53
N ASP A 42 23.25 -5.62 -41.60
CA ASP A 42 22.39 -5.20 -42.70
C ASP A 42 22.22 -3.68 -42.63
N PHE A 43 23.04 -2.96 -43.39
CA PHE A 43 23.03 -1.50 -43.49
C PHE A 43 21.81 -0.95 -44.25
N SER A 44 20.88 -1.81 -44.70
CA SER A 44 19.59 -1.37 -45.24
C SER A 44 18.62 -0.90 -44.15
N VAL A 45 18.90 -1.25 -42.89
CA VAL A 45 18.19 -0.72 -41.74
C VAL A 45 18.69 0.68 -41.46
N ASP A 46 17.77 1.65 -41.45
CA ASP A 46 18.05 3.03 -41.08
C ASP A 46 18.47 3.08 -39.61
N VAL A 47 19.79 2.96 -39.38
CA VAL A 47 20.45 2.86 -38.07
C VAL A 47 20.05 4.03 -37.18
N GLN A 48 19.79 5.20 -37.79
CA GLN A 48 19.39 6.40 -37.08
C GLN A 48 17.96 6.27 -36.53
N LYS A 49 17.03 5.70 -37.31
CA LYS A 49 15.67 5.43 -36.82
C LYS A 49 15.61 4.36 -35.73
N GLU A 50 16.40 3.29 -35.84
CA GLU A 50 16.45 2.27 -34.79
C GLU A 50 17.15 2.78 -33.52
N PHE A 51 18.17 3.64 -33.66
CA PHE A 51 18.79 4.33 -32.53
C PHE A 51 17.79 5.27 -31.83
N GLU A 52 17.06 6.10 -32.59
CA GLU A 52 16.01 6.96 -32.04
C GLU A 52 14.90 6.16 -31.35
N ARG A 53 14.51 5.01 -31.93
CA ARG A 53 13.54 4.09 -31.31
C ARG A 53 14.08 3.48 -30.03
N GLY A 54 15.35 3.08 -30.00
CA GLY A 54 16.05 2.56 -28.82
C GLY A 54 16.20 3.61 -27.71
N VAL A 55 16.51 4.86 -28.06
CA VAL A 55 16.57 5.99 -27.13
C VAL A 55 15.18 6.29 -26.57
N LYS A 56 14.15 6.30 -27.42
CA LYS A 56 12.76 6.51 -27.01
C LYS A 56 12.29 5.41 -26.07
N PHE A 57 12.55 4.14 -26.38
CA PHE A 57 12.29 3.00 -25.49
C PHE A 57 13.06 3.10 -24.17
N GLY A 58 14.34 3.49 -24.24
CA GLY A 58 15.19 3.72 -23.07
C GLY A 58 14.64 4.81 -22.14
N LEU A 59 14.15 5.90 -22.71
CA LEU A 59 13.62 7.05 -21.97
C LEU A 59 12.18 6.85 -21.47
N GLU A 60 11.33 6.18 -22.26
CA GLU A 60 9.90 6.04 -21.99
C GLU A 60 9.55 4.76 -21.23
N GLU A 61 10.26 3.66 -21.47
CA GLU A 61 9.94 2.36 -20.85
C GLU A 61 10.93 1.94 -19.76
N ILE A 62 12.23 2.15 -19.99
CA ILE A 62 13.29 1.70 -19.08
C ILE A 62 13.49 2.73 -17.97
N ARG A 63 13.79 3.98 -18.31
CA ARG A 63 14.12 5.04 -17.35
C ARG A 63 13.06 5.22 -16.24
N PRO A 64 11.74 5.17 -16.51
CA PRO A 64 10.74 5.30 -15.44
C PRO A 64 10.64 4.08 -14.52
N ARG A 65 11.19 2.92 -14.92
CA ARG A 65 11.27 1.73 -14.06
C ARG A 65 12.45 1.82 -13.08
N PHE A 66 13.54 2.49 -13.47
CA PHE A 66 14.74 2.64 -12.64
C PHE A 66 14.77 3.92 -11.80
N TYR A 67 14.07 4.96 -12.25
CA TYR A 67 13.80 6.15 -11.48
C TYR A 67 12.30 6.18 -11.18
N PRO A 68 11.83 5.44 -10.15
CA PRO A 68 10.45 5.59 -9.70
C PRO A 68 10.25 7.07 -9.42
N ASN A 69 9.30 7.69 -10.11
CA ASN A 69 9.00 9.11 -9.98
C ASN A 69 8.94 9.45 -8.51
N ALA A 70 9.94 10.21 -8.04
CA ALA A 70 10.07 10.58 -6.65
C ALA A 70 8.72 11.11 -6.13
N VAL A 71 8.45 10.89 -4.83
CA VAL A 71 7.34 11.52 -4.12
C VAL A 71 7.20 12.94 -4.65
N SER A 72 6.00 13.27 -5.16
CA SER A 72 5.79 14.49 -5.94
C SER A 72 6.46 15.67 -5.25
N SER A 73 7.38 16.34 -5.95
CA SER A 73 8.03 17.55 -5.43
C SER A 73 7.02 18.69 -5.22
N ALA A 74 5.84 18.59 -5.84
CA ALA A 74 4.76 19.56 -5.70
C ALA A 74 4.01 19.42 -4.38
N ASP A 75 3.99 18.25 -3.73
CA ASP A 75 3.41 18.13 -2.39
C ASP A 75 4.06 17.03 -1.54
N ARG A 76 5.15 17.40 -0.89
CA ARG A 76 5.84 16.57 0.11
C ARG A 76 5.00 16.36 1.38
N GLY A 77 3.97 17.17 1.61
CA GLY A 77 3.13 17.12 2.81
C GLY A 77 1.98 16.11 2.73
N LEU A 78 1.68 15.57 1.54
CA LEU A 78 0.54 14.68 1.37
C LEU A 78 0.54 13.43 2.28
N PRO A 79 1.66 12.70 2.47
CA PRO A 79 1.67 11.57 3.40
C PRO A 79 1.36 11.99 4.84
N ILE A 80 1.81 13.18 5.25
CA ILE A 80 1.54 13.74 6.58
C ILE A 80 0.07 14.12 6.69
N ALA A 81 -0.50 14.75 5.65
CA ALA A 81 -1.91 15.10 5.62
C ALA A 81 -2.81 13.85 5.68
N ASP A 82 -2.49 12.80 4.91
CA ASP A 82 -3.18 11.52 4.96
C ASP A 82 -3.11 10.90 6.38
N ALA A 83 -1.94 10.92 7.02
CA ALA A 83 -1.79 10.41 8.38
C ALA A 83 -2.63 11.20 9.39
N LEU A 84 -2.72 12.52 9.24
CA LEU A 84 -3.55 13.39 10.09
C LEU A 84 -5.04 13.16 9.85
N VAL A 85 -5.45 12.98 8.59
CA VAL A 85 -6.84 12.67 8.22
C VAL A 85 -7.25 11.33 8.80
N ALA A 86 -6.41 10.30 8.64
CA ALA A 86 -6.64 8.97 9.19
C ALA A 86 -6.78 9.02 10.73
N THR A 87 -5.82 9.66 11.41
CA THR A 87 -5.88 9.82 12.86
C THR A 87 -7.14 10.57 13.31
N SER A 88 -7.51 11.63 12.59
CA SER A 88 -8.69 12.45 12.89
C SER A 88 -10.00 11.70 12.64
N ALA A 89 -10.05 10.79 11.65
CA ALA A 89 -11.21 9.94 11.39
C ALA A 89 -11.53 9.07 12.62
N GLN A 90 -10.51 8.51 13.27
CA GLN A 90 -10.71 7.73 14.49
C GLN A 90 -11.10 8.56 15.71
N VAL A 91 -10.57 9.77 15.83
CA VAL A 91 -11.00 10.69 16.89
C VAL A 91 -12.47 11.08 16.68
N ALA A 92 -12.90 11.32 15.44
CA ALA A 92 -14.29 11.59 15.11
C ALA A 92 -15.19 10.37 15.41
N LEU A 93 -14.76 9.17 15.04
CA LEU A 93 -15.47 7.93 15.37
C LEU A 93 -15.58 7.71 16.89
N ALA A 94 -14.52 7.98 17.64
CA ALA A 94 -14.53 7.94 19.10
C ALA A 94 -15.55 8.94 19.68
N ALA A 95 -15.60 10.17 19.16
CA ALA A 95 -16.59 11.15 19.58
C ALA A 95 -18.02 10.71 19.29
N VAL A 96 -18.29 10.20 18.08
CA VAL A 96 -19.62 9.71 17.68
C VAL A 96 -20.06 8.51 18.52
N THR A 97 -19.18 7.54 18.74
CA THR A 97 -19.49 6.35 19.56
C THR A 97 -19.79 6.71 21.00
N LEU A 98 -19.03 7.63 21.60
CA LEU A 98 -19.30 8.15 22.94
C LEU A 98 -20.61 8.93 23.02
N ALA A 99 -20.94 9.72 22.00
CA ALA A 99 -22.19 10.48 21.95
C ALA A 99 -23.42 9.58 21.80
N LEU A 100 -23.33 8.51 21.01
CA LEU A 100 -24.43 7.57 20.78
C LEU A 100 -24.65 6.60 21.95
N GLY A 101 -23.62 6.31 22.75
CA GLY A 101 -23.72 5.50 23.98
C GLY A 101 -24.14 4.03 23.80
N ARG A 102 -24.36 3.56 22.56
CA ARG A 102 -24.86 2.21 22.25
C ARG A 102 -23.77 1.16 22.16
N TRP A 103 -22.59 1.53 21.67
CA TRP A 103 -21.47 0.64 21.43
C TRP A 103 -20.16 1.35 21.72
N ARG A 104 -19.24 0.65 22.40
CA ARG A 104 -17.90 1.16 22.70
C ARG A 104 -16.85 0.20 22.13
N PRO A 105 -15.97 0.66 21.23
CA PRO A 105 -14.85 -0.15 20.74
C PRO A 105 -13.94 -0.62 21.88
N SER A 106 -13.29 -1.76 21.71
CA SER A 106 -12.39 -2.35 22.71
C SER A 106 -11.15 -1.49 22.96
N TRP A 107 -10.70 -0.78 21.93
CA TRP A 107 -9.57 0.14 21.99
C TRP A 107 -9.90 1.47 22.69
N LEU A 108 -11.19 1.84 22.81
CA LEU A 108 -11.60 3.13 23.38
C LEU A 108 -11.69 3.05 24.91
N VAL A 109 -10.53 3.19 25.56
CA VAL A 109 -10.36 3.09 27.02
C VAL A 109 -10.09 4.47 27.62
N ALA A 110 -10.75 4.78 28.74
CA ALA A 110 -10.55 6.02 29.47
C ALA A 110 -9.21 5.99 30.23
N ALA A 111 -8.40 7.04 30.07
CA ALA A 111 -7.22 7.30 30.87
C ALA A 111 -7.64 7.85 32.24
N PRO A 112 -7.42 7.12 33.36
CA PRO A 112 -7.91 7.52 34.68
C PRO A 112 -7.33 8.85 35.20
N ALA A 113 -6.15 9.23 34.71
CA ALA A 113 -5.46 10.45 35.11
C ALA A 113 -6.08 11.74 34.53
N LEU A 114 -7.01 11.64 33.58
CA LEU A 114 -7.64 12.77 32.91
C LEU A 114 -9.09 12.90 33.41
N GLY A 115 -9.33 13.84 34.32
CA GLY A 115 -10.61 13.98 35.05
C GLY A 115 -11.82 14.45 34.24
N ALA A 116 -11.66 14.81 32.96
CA ALA A 116 -12.76 15.28 32.11
C ALA A 116 -13.35 14.14 31.28
N ARG A 117 -14.68 13.93 31.39
CA ARG A 117 -15.43 12.76 30.87
C ARG A 117 -15.23 12.45 29.37
N GLY A 118 -14.86 13.42 28.54
CA GLY A 118 -14.51 13.20 27.12
C GLY A 118 -12.99 13.12 26.86
N PHE A 119 -12.20 13.95 27.55
CA PHE A 119 -10.75 14.04 27.34
C PHE A 119 -10.01 12.77 27.77
N ALA A 120 -10.57 12.02 28.71
CA ALA A 120 -10.03 10.74 29.15
C ALA A 120 -9.87 9.72 28.01
N TYR A 121 -10.71 9.79 26.97
CA TYR A 121 -10.68 8.86 25.85
C TYR A 121 -9.79 9.32 24.68
N LEU A 122 -9.31 10.57 24.72
CA LEU A 122 -8.50 11.13 23.65
C LEU A 122 -7.17 10.39 23.44
N PRO A 123 -6.40 10.00 24.48
CA PRO A 123 -5.14 9.28 24.28
C PRO A 123 -5.32 7.93 23.58
N SER A 124 -6.37 7.18 23.92
CA SER A 124 -6.63 5.88 23.30
C SER A 124 -7.12 6.03 21.86
N ALA A 125 -7.96 7.04 21.58
CA ALA A 125 -8.38 7.36 20.21
C ALA A 125 -7.21 7.80 19.32
N LEU A 126 -6.31 8.67 19.83
CA LEU A 126 -5.11 9.08 19.10
C LEU A 126 -4.15 7.91 18.87
N ALA A 127 -3.94 7.05 19.87
CA ALA A 127 -3.08 5.89 19.73
C ALA A 127 -3.62 4.89 18.70
N HIS A 128 -4.93 4.64 18.70
CA HIS A 128 -5.59 3.78 17.71
C HIS A 128 -5.52 4.40 16.31
N GLY A 129 -5.89 5.68 16.18
CA GLY A 129 -5.79 6.43 14.92
C GLY A 129 -4.38 6.47 14.36
N SER A 130 -3.36 6.61 15.20
CA SER A 130 -1.96 6.60 14.75
C SER A 130 -1.52 5.23 14.20
N LYS A 131 -2.00 4.12 14.80
CA LYS A 131 -1.73 2.77 14.28
C LYS A 131 -2.38 2.57 12.91
N LEU A 132 -3.64 2.98 12.75
CA LEU A 132 -4.34 2.91 11.49
C LEU A 132 -3.66 3.81 10.44
N ALA A 133 -3.34 5.06 10.79
CA ALA A 133 -2.61 5.97 9.92
C ALA A 133 -1.29 5.38 9.41
N ALA A 134 -0.52 4.68 10.25
CA ALA A 134 0.70 4.01 9.82
C ALA A 134 0.42 2.91 8.78
N VAL A 135 -0.60 2.08 9.01
CA VAL A 135 -1.00 1.02 8.07
C VAL A 135 -1.49 1.59 6.74
N TRP A 136 -2.32 2.64 6.78
CA TRP A 136 -2.84 3.31 5.60
C TRP A 136 -1.77 4.07 4.82
N THR A 137 -0.78 4.64 5.50
CA THR A 137 0.40 5.25 4.85
C THR A 137 1.21 4.20 4.08
N VAL A 138 1.44 3.03 4.68
CA VAL A 138 2.09 1.91 4.00
C VAL A 138 1.26 1.44 2.80
N GLY A 139 -0.07 1.37 2.95
CA GLY A 139 -0.98 1.11 1.84
C GLY A 139 -0.87 2.14 0.72
N GLY A 140 -0.85 3.43 1.04
CA GLY A 140 -0.67 4.51 0.07
C GLY A 140 0.66 4.43 -0.68
N LEU A 141 1.74 4.04 0.00
CA LEU A 141 3.03 3.77 -0.64
C LEU A 141 2.95 2.57 -1.58
N ALA A 142 2.34 1.46 -1.15
CA ALA A 142 2.16 0.26 -1.97
C ALA A 142 1.28 0.52 -3.20
N GLY A 143 0.23 1.33 -3.04
CA GLY A 143 -0.67 1.78 -4.12
C GLY A 143 -0.10 2.92 -4.96
N ARG A 144 1.14 3.37 -4.70
CA ARG A 144 1.78 4.48 -5.42
C ARG A 144 0.95 5.77 -5.42
N ALA A 145 0.16 5.97 -4.36
CA ALA A 145 -0.74 7.11 -4.19
C ALA A 145 -0.01 8.41 -3.83
N TYR A 146 1.30 8.34 -3.61
CA TYR A 146 2.20 9.47 -3.34
C TYR A 146 3.19 9.76 -4.49
N GLU A 147 3.11 9.01 -5.59
CA GLU A 147 3.91 9.30 -6.79
C GLU A 147 3.31 10.48 -7.57
N ARG A 148 4.15 11.23 -8.28
CA ARG A 148 3.74 12.37 -9.12
C ARG A 148 2.55 12.11 -10.04
N LYS A 149 2.43 10.91 -10.62
CA LYS A 149 1.31 10.52 -11.50
C LYS A 149 -0.05 10.46 -10.78
N ALA A 150 -0.06 10.29 -9.46
CA ALA A 150 -1.28 10.38 -8.66
C ALA A 150 -1.77 11.84 -8.49
N PHE A 151 -0.92 12.83 -8.81
CA PHE A 151 -1.22 14.26 -8.68
C PHE A 151 -1.43 14.94 -10.03
N ASP A 152 -0.53 14.69 -10.98
CA ASP A 152 -0.59 15.32 -12.32
C ASP A 152 -1.49 14.50 -13.28
N GLY A 153 -2.08 13.41 -12.79
CA GLY A 153 -2.90 12.48 -13.56
C GLY A 153 -4.34 12.94 -13.75
N THR A 154 -5.27 11.99 -13.83
CA THR A 154 -6.71 12.26 -13.81
C THR A 154 -7.27 12.01 -12.40
N PHE A 155 -8.44 12.58 -12.10
CA PHE A 155 -9.19 12.26 -10.88
C PHE A 155 -9.38 10.74 -10.72
N GLU A 156 -9.73 10.06 -11.82
CA GLU A 156 -9.89 8.61 -11.84
C GLU A 156 -8.62 7.87 -11.41
N GLU A 157 -7.46 8.28 -11.93
CA GLU A 157 -6.17 7.68 -11.59
C GLU A 157 -5.79 7.95 -10.12
N ALA A 158 -6.08 9.15 -9.60
CA ALA A 158 -5.85 9.48 -8.20
C ALA A 158 -6.69 8.59 -7.26
N ILE A 159 -8.00 8.49 -7.52
CA ILE A 159 -8.91 7.65 -6.73
C ILE A 159 -8.55 6.17 -6.86
N LYS A 160 -8.25 5.70 -8.08
CA LYS A 160 -7.85 4.30 -8.33
C LYS A 160 -6.63 3.91 -7.51
N ARG A 161 -5.59 4.74 -7.46
CA ARG A 161 -4.39 4.49 -6.65
C ARG A 161 -4.68 4.51 -5.16
N THR A 162 -5.52 5.41 -4.70
CA THR A 162 -5.98 5.44 -3.30
C THR A 162 -6.73 4.15 -2.95
N VAL A 163 -7.64 3.68 -3.80
CA VAL A 163 -8.39 2.43 -3.59
C VAL A 163 -7.45 1.23 -3.60
N GLN A 164 -6.51 1.15 -4.55
CA GLN A 164 -5.49 0.08 -4.58
C GLN A 164 -4.64 0.06 -3.31
N GLY A 165 -4.19 1.23 -2.85
CA GLY A 165 -3.48 1.35 -1.58
C GLY A 165 -4.34 0.97 -0.37
N GLY A 166 -5.63 1.31 -0.40
CA GLY A 166 -6.60 0.91 0.61
C GLY A 166 -6.84 -0.60 0.67
N CYS A 167 -6.89 -1.28 -0.48
CA CYS A 167 -6.97 -2.75 -0.51
C CYS A 167 -5.74 -3.40 0.14
N PHE A 168 -4.54 -2.85 -0.11
CA PHE A 168 -3.33 -3.31 0.55
C PHE A 168 -3.37 -3.07 2.07
N ALA A 169 -3.77 -1.87 2.49
CA ALA A 169 -3.92 -1.52 3.90
C ALA A 169 -4.93 -2.43 4.61
N ALA A 170 -6.09 -2.68 4.00
CA ALA A 170 -7.10 -3.60 4.53
C ALA A 170 -6.55 -5.02 4.71
N GLY A 171 -5.78 -5.53 3.73
CA GLY A 171 -5.09 -6.81 3.85
C GLY A 171 -4.11 -6.84 5.03
N LEU A 172 -3.33 -5.78 5.22
CA LEU A 172 -2.41 -5.65 6.35
C LEU A 172 -3.16 -5.56 7.69
N LEU A 173 -4.26 -4.81 7.76
CA LEU A 173 -5.11 -4.75 8.95
C LEU A 173 -5.69 -6.11 9.31
N ILE A 174 -6.21 -6.86 8.33
CA ILE A 174 -6.69 -8.23 8.55
C ILE A 174 -5.57 -9.07 9.20
N LEU A 175 -4.35 -9.05 8.65
CA LEU A 175 -3.22 -9.81 9.20
C LEU A 175 -2.88 -9.39 10.63
N LEU A 176 -2.82 -8.09 10.92
CA LEU A 176 -2.54 -7.57 12.26
C LEU A 176 -3.65 -7.94 13.25
N SER A 177 -4.92 -7.82 12.87
CA SER A 177 -6.05 -8.21 13.72
C SER A 177 -6.04 -9.72 14.02
N GLN A 178 -5.65 -10.57 13.06
CA GLN A 178 -5.49 -12.00 13.31
C GLN A 178 -4.36 -12.29 14.32
N ALA A 179 -3.25 -11.54 14.25
CA ALA A 179 -2.16 -11.65 15.21
C ALA A 179 -2.57 -11.18 16.61
N GLU A 180 -3.30 -10.06 16.71
CA GLU A 180 -3.83 -9.54 17.97
C GLU A 180 -4.86 -10.49 18.60
N ALA A 181 -5.76 -11.07 17.79
CA ALA A 181 -6.73 -12.05 18.26
C ALA A 181 -6.03 -13.29 18.85
N ARG A 182 -5.02 -13.83 18.16
CA ARG A 182 -4.19 -14.94 18.67
C ARG A 182 -3.51 -14.60 19.99
N ALA A 183 -2.95 -13.40 20.09
CA ALA A 183 -2.29 -12.95 21.32
C ALA A 183 -3.29 -12.84 22.50
N ARG A 184 -4.50 -12.32 22.26
CA ARG A 184 -5.56 -12.25 23.28
C ARG A 184 -6.02 -13.64 23.73
N PHE A 185 -6.26 -14.55 22.79
CA PHE A 185 -6.64 -15.93 23.13
C PHE A 185 -5.57 -16.65 23.96
N ALA A 186 -4.29 -16.43 23.66
CA ALA A 186 -3.18 -16.96 24.44
C ALA A 186 -3.11 -16.36 25.86
N GLN A 187 -3.39 -15.06 26.01
CA GLN A 187 -3.41 -14.39 27.32
C GLN A 187 -4.57 -14.84 28.20
N GLU A 188 -5.73 -15.10 27.59
CA GLU A 188 -6.94 -15.54 28.30
C GLU A 188 -7.02 -17.06 28.49
N GLY A 189 -6.06 -17.82 27.95
CA GLY A 189 -6.03 -19.28 28.07
C GLY A 189 -7.14 -19.99 27.28
N LEU A 190 -7.69 -19.35 26.24
CA LEU A 190 -8.84 -19.82 25.46
C LEU A 190 -8.46 -20.81 24.34
N GLY A 191 -7.17 -21.10 24.16
CA GLY A 191 -6.70 -22.01 23.11
C GLY A 191 -6.66 -21.37 21.72
N GLU A 192 -7.05 -22.10 20.69
CA GLU A 192 -7.04 -21.58 19.31
C GLU A 192 -8.24 -20.65 19.02
N PRO A 193 -8.03 -19.55 18.26
CA PRO A 193 -9.08 -18.60 17.91
C PRO A 193 -10.00 -19.17 16.83
N VAL A 194 -10.96 -19.99 17.25
CA VAL A 194 -11.96 -20.63 16.39
C VAL A 194 -13.35 -20.35 16.92
N LEU A 195 -14.26 -19.94 16.02
CA LEU A 195 -15.67 -19.72 16.34
C LEU A 195 -16.36 -21.03 16.75
N GLY A 196 -17.19 -20.97 17.79
CA GLY A 196 -17.97 -22.08 18.31
C GLY A 196 -17.28 -22.88 19.43
N ASN A 197 -16.04 -22.54 19.80
CA ASN A 197 -15.32 -23.22 20.88
C ASN A 197 -15.76 -22.78 22.28
N SER A 198 -16.02 -21.48 22.48
CA SER A 198 -16.53 -20.92 23.73
C SER A 198 -17.32 -19.64 23.48
N PRO A 199 -18.38 -19.36 24.29
CA PRO A 199 -19.14 -18.11 24.18
C PRO A 199 -18.26 -16.86 24.36
N GLU A 200 -17.26 -16.94 25.24
CA GLU A 200 -16.32 -15.85 25.50
C GLU A 200 -15.40 -15.61 24.30
N GLY A 201 -14.87 -16.67 23.70
CA GLY A 201 -14.04 -16.60 22.49
C GLY A 201 -14.83 -16.06 21.30
N ASP A 202 -16.08 -16.48 21.14
CA ASP A 202 -16.97 -16.00 20.08
C ASP A 202 -17.24 -14.51 20.20
N ALA A 203 -17.48 -14.02 21.42
CA ALA A 203 -17.67 -12.59 21.67
C ALA A 203 -16.42 -11.77 21.28
N ILE A 204 -15.22 -12.27 21.58
CA ILE A 204 -13.94 -11.63 21.21
C ILE A 204 -13.78 -11.59 19.69
N LEU A 205 -14.02 -12.71 19.00
CA LEU A 205 -13.86 -12.81 17.55
C LEU A 205 -14.87 -11.95 16.80
N ILE A 206 -16.15 -12.03 17.16
CA ILE A 206 -17.21 -11.21 16.54
C ILE A 206 -16.91 -9.73 16.73
N ARG A 207 -16.50 -9.33 17.94
CA ARG A 207 -16.12 -7.95 18.21
C ARG A 207 -14.92 -7.50 17.37
N ALA A 208 -13.87 -8.31 17.29
CA ALA A 208 -12.69 -8.00 16.50
C ALA A 208 -13.03 -7.83 15.01
N VAL A 209 -13.93 -8.66 14.47
CA VAL A 209 -14.42 -8.54 13.10
C VAL A 209 -15.20 -7.25 12.90
N VAL A 210 -16.15 -6.93 13.79
CA VAL A 210 -16.93 -5.68 13.71
C VAL A 210 -16.03 -4.44 13.79
N GLU A 211 -15.09 -4.42 14.74
CA GLU A 211 -14.12 -3.33 14.90
C GLU A 211 -13.26 -3.17 13.65
N LEU A 212 -12.74 -4.26 13.09
CA LEU A 212 -11.96 -4.25 11.85
C LEU A 212 -12.76 -3.70 10.66
N PHE A 213 -14.03 -4.08 10.50
CA PHE A 213 -14.89 -3.56 9.44
C PHE A 213 -15.11 -2.05 9.59
N VAL A 214 -15.39 -1.58 10.80
CA VAL A 214 -15.59 -0.16 11.08
C VAL A 214 -14.31 0.64 10.84
N ASP A 215 -13.16 0.12 11.29
CA ASP A 215 -11.86 0.74 11.08
C ASP A 215 -11.55 0.88 9.57
N ILE A 216 -11.70 -0.21 8.79
CA ILE A 216 -11.49 -0.17 7.34
C ILE A 216 -12.46 0.82 6.67
N ALA A 217 -13.75 0.76 6.99
CA ALA A 217 -14.76 1.59 6.35
C ALA A 217 -14.57 3.08 6.67
N SER A 218 -14.28 3.41 7.93
CA SER A 218 -14.07 4.78 8.37
C SER A 218 -12.84 5.42 7.71
N GLU A 219 -11.72 4.70 7.67
CA GLU A 219 -10.47 5.15 7.05
C GLU A 219 -10.59 5.26 5.53
N ALA A 220 -11.17 4.24 4.88
CA ALA A 220 -11.39 4.27 3.44
C ALA A 220 -12.24 5.48 3.05
N THR A 221 -13.32 5.72 3.78
CA THR A 221 -14.21 6.85 3.53
C THR A 221 -13.49 8.17 3.76
N ALA A 222 -12.77 8.32 4.87
CA ALA A 222 -12.05 9.55 5.19
C ALA A 222 -10.97 9.87 4.15
N LEU A 223 -10.14 8.89 3.78
CA LEU A 223 -9.06 9.09 2.83
C LEU A 223 -9.57 9.29 1.40
N VAL A 224 -10.56 8.53 0.93
CA VAL A 224 -11.16 8.76 -0.39
C VAL A 224 -11.81 10.13 -0.46
N THR A 225 -12.55 10.54 0.57
CA THR A 225 -13.16 11.87 0.65
C THR A 225 -12.10 12.97 0.65
N TRP A 226 -11.07 12.82 1.47
CA TRP A 226 -9.93 13.74 1.51
C TRP A 226 -9.26 13.88 0.15
N ARG A 227 -9.04 12.77 -0.55
CA ARG A 227 -8.44 12.77 -1.89
C ARG A 227 -9.32 13.46 -2.91
N ALA A 228 -10.64 13.29 -2.83
CA ALA A 228 -11.56 13.99 -3.70
C ALA A 228 -11.59 15.50 -3.44
N ILE A 229 -11.63 15.92 -2.18
CA ILE A 229 -11.58 17.34 -1.80
C ILE A 229 -10.27 17.95 -2.29
N ARG A 230 -9.15 17.33 -1.95
CA ARG A 230 -7.82 17.79 -2.33
C ARG A 230 -7.69 17.95 -3.84
N TRP A 231 -8.14 16.97 -4.63
CA TRP A 231 -8.12 17.05 -6.09
C TRP A 231 -8.87 18.28 -6.60
N ASN A 232 -10.05 18.56 -6.04
CA ASN A 232 -10.85 19.71 -6.43
C ASN A 232 -10.26 21.06 -5.98
N THR A 233 -9.44 21.07 -4.93
CA THR A 233 -8.91 22.31 -4.33
C THR A 233 -7.44 22.60 -4.68
N SER A 234 -6.69 21.64 -5.21
CA SER A 234 -5.30 21.87 -5.64
C SER A 234 -5.30 22.65 -6.96
N PRO A 235 -4.67 23.83 -7.03
CA PRO A 235 -4.43 24.48 -8.31
C PRO A 235 -3.50 23.58 -9.10
N THR A 236 -3.95 23.12 -10.26
CA THR A 236 -3.18 22.28 -11.18
C THR A 236 -1.98 22.98 -11.82
N ASP A 237 -1.57 24.15 -11.34
CA ASP A 237 -0.38 24.83 -11.84
C ASP A 237 0.33 25.66 -10.75
N PRO A 238 1.52 25.26 -10.26
CA PRO A 238 2.33 26.10 -9.38
C PRO A 238 2.78 27.40 -10.06
N MET A 239 2.71 27.51 -11.39
CA MET A 239 2.95 28.78 -12.12
C MET A 239 1.84 29.80 -11.91
N SER A 240 0.63 29.38 -11.52
CA SER A 240 -0.49 30.30 -11.22
C SER A 240 -0.31 31.10 -9.93
N LEU A 241 0.70 30.77 -9.13
CA LEU A 241 1.05 31.45 -7.87
C LEU A 241 2.23 32.42 -8.02
N LEU A 242 2.86 32.48 -9.20
CA LEU A 242 3.84 33.51 -9.49
C LEU A 242 3.08 34.76 -9.97
N PRO A 243 3.33 35.95 -9.40
CA PRO A 243 2.80 37.17 -9.97
C PRO A 243 3.33 37.29 -11.41
N ASP A 244 2.44 37.58 -12.35
CA ASP A 244 2.76 37.81 -13.76
C ASP A 244 3.87 38.87 -13.86
N ALA A 245 5.11 38.42 -14.08
CA ALA A 245 6.26 39.29 -14.32
C ALA A 245 6.24 39.81 -15.77
N SER A 246 5.11 40.39 -16.20
CA SER A 246 4.91 40.88 -17.57
C SER A 246 4.37 42.31 -17.66
N LEU A 247 4.44 43.10 -16.58
CA LEU A 247 4.00 44.50 -16.58
C LEU A 247 5.08 45.46 -16.07
N ASP A 248 6.30 45.41 -16.62
CA ASP A 248 7.32 46.45 -16.34
C ASP A 248 8.26 46.78 -17.52
N ASP A 249 7.90 46.43 -18.75
CA ASP A 249 8.68 46.81 -19.95
C ASP A 249 8.08 47.99 -20.75
N ASP A 250 6.94 48.55 -20.32
CA ASP A 250 6.31 49.70 -21.00
C ASP A 250 6.63 51.08 -20.37
N GLU A 251 7.48 51.14 -19.34
CA GLU A 251 7.96 52.41 -18.74
C GLU A 251 9.40 52.80 -19.13
N ARG A 252 9.94 52.21 -20.21
CA ARG A 252 11.22 52.66 -20.81
C ARG A 252 11.12 52.89 -22.31
N ARG A 253 10.29 53.84 -22.72
CA ARG A 253 10.44 54.56 -24.00
C ARG A 253 10.25 56.05 -23.82
#